data_AF-A0AAJ6A899-F1
#
_entry.id   AF-A0AAJ6A899-F1
#
_cell.length_a   1.000
_cell.length_b   1.000
_cell.length_c   1.000
_cell.angle_alpha   90.00
_cell.angle_beta   90.00
_cell.angle_gamma   90.00
#
_symmetry.space_group_name_H-M   'P 1'
#
loop_
_entity.id
_entity.type
_entity.pdbx_description
1 polymer ?
#
loop_
_entity_poly.entity_id
_entity_poly.type
_entity_poly.pdbx_seq_one_letter_code
_entity_poly.pdbx_strand_id
1 'polypeptide(L)'
;MDRAENDLRLIAVMRRYFAVKDELAGLKSALEDKRKAAGIAVGEFYHVRAETEHADDVSRTVTLRREMEFLMSLAEGWSRGDIILLGLSTD
;
A
#
# COMPACT_ATOMS: atom_id res chain seq x y z
N MET A 1 -25.67 8.56 10.30
CA MET A 1 -24.38 9.15 9.93
C MET A 1 -24.66 10.30 8.99
N ASP A 2 -24.06 11.47 9.23
CA ASP A 2 -24.21 12.64 8.36
C ASP A 2 -23.46 12.40 7.03
N ARG A 3 -24.02 12.86 5.91
CA ARG A 3 -23.36 12.81 4.60
C ARG A 3 -22.00 13.52 4.66
N ALA A 4 -21.94 14.65 5.36
CA ALA A 4 -20.69 15.38 5.57
C ALA A 4 -19.64 14.55 6.33
N GLU A 5 -20.07 13.71 7.28
CA GLU A 5 -19.15 12.82 8.01
C GLU A 5 -18.58 11.73 7.10
N ASN A 6 -19.42 11.12 6.25
CA ASN A 6 -18.97 10.10 5.31
C ASN A 6 -18.02 10.69 4.23
N ASP A 7 -18.26 11.92 3.81
CA ASP A 7 -17.38 12.65 2.88
C ASP A 7 -16.01 12.95 3.51
N LEU A 8 -15.96 13.33 4.79
CA LEU A 8 -14.71 13.50 5.52
C LEU A 8 -13.92 12.18 5.63
N ARG A 9 -14.61 11.06 5.80
CA ARG A 9 -13.98 9.72 5.81
C ARG A 9 -13.40 9.37 4.44
N LEU A 10 -14.09 9.71 3.35
CA LEU A 10 -13.55 9.54 2.00
C LEU A 10 -12.27 10.36 1.82
N ILE A 11 -12.26 11.62 2.25
CA ILE A 11 -11.05 12.47 2.18
C ILE A 11 -9.89 11.81 2.94
N ALA A 12 -10.15 11.23 4.12
CA ALA A 12 -9.13 10.51 4.88
C ALA A 12 -8.63 9.26 4.14
N VAL A 13 -9.52 8.45 3.55
CA VAL A 13 -9.16 7.29 2.71
C VAL A 13 -8.26 7.71 1.54
N MET A 14 -8.65 8.76 0.81
CA MET A 14 -7.88 9.21 -0.36
C MET A 14 -6.51 9.78 0.03
N ARG A 15 -6.42 10.52 1.15
CA ARG A 15 -5.14 10.98 1.69
C ARG A 15 -4.21 9.81 2.03
N ARG A 16 -4.73 8.78 2.69
CA ARG A 16 -3.95 7.57 3.01
C ARG A 16 -3.53 6.85 1.73
N TYR A 17 -4.42 6.73 0.75
CA TYR A 17 -4.13 6.07 -0.52
C TYR A 17 -2.94 6.74 -1.23
N PHE A 18 -2.93 8.07 -1.33
CA PHE A 18 -1.81 8.79 -1.95
C PHE A 18 -0.51 8.65 -1.16
N ALA A 19 -0.56 8.71 0.18
CA ALA A 19 0.62 8.49 1.00
C ALA A 19 1.21 7.08 0.82
N VAL A 20 0.37 6.04 0.81
CA VAL A 20 0.78 4.64 0.57
C VAL A 20 1.33 4.46 -0.85
N LYS A 21 0.73 5.14 -1.84
CA LYS A 21 1.21 5.13 -3.23
C LYS A 21 2.62 5.70 -3.34
N ASP A 22 2.87 6.83 -2.68
CA ASP A 22 4.19 7.48 -2.67
C ASP A 22 5.23 6.61 -1.95
N GLU A 23 4.85 6.03 -0.80
CA GLU A 23 5.70 5.08 -0.07
C GLU A 23 6.07 3.86 -0.93
N LEU A 24 5.09 3.27 -1.61
CA LEU A 24 5.30 2.12 -2.50
C LEU A 24 6.22 2.48 -3.67
N ALA A 25 6.06 3.68 -4.24
CA ALA A 25 6.91 4.15 -5.34
C ALA A 25 8.37 4.31 -4.87
N GLY A 26 8.59 4.93 -3.70
CA GLY A 26 9.90 5.07 -3.09
C GLY A 26 10.57 3.73 -2.80
N LEU A 27 9.82 2.79 -2.21
CA LEU A 27 10.32 1.46 -1.88
C LEU A 27 10.71 0.64 -3.12
N LYS A 28 9.90 0.71 -4.18
CA LYS A 28 10.24 0.07 -5.47
C LYS A 28 11.51 0.67 -6.08
N SER A 29 11.69 1.99 -6.01
CA SER A 29 12.91 2.62 -6.51
C SER A 29 14.14 2.15 -5.72
N ALA A 30 14.06 2.15 -4.39
CA ALA A 30 15.15 1.70 -3.53
C ALA A 30 15.51 0.23 -3.77
N LEU A 31 14.52 -0.65 -3.95
CA LEU A 31 14.73 -2.05 -4.30
C LEU A 31 15.44 -2.22 -5.65
N GLU A 32 15.02 -1.46 -6.68
CA GLU A 32 15.70 -1.51 -7.98
C GLU A 32 17.12 -0.96 -7.93
N ASP A 33 17.38 0.06 -7.13
CA ASP A 33 18.73 0.60 -6.94
C ASP A 33 19.63 -0.40 -6.20
N LYS A 34 19.14 -1.05 -5.13
CA LYS A 34 19.83 -2.17 -4.45
C LYS A 34 20.13 -3.31 -5.41
N ARG A 35 19.14 -3.72 -6.22
CA ARG A 35 19.31 -4.77 -7.22
C ARG A 35 20.41 -4.42 -8.24
N LYS A 36 20.38 -3.20 -8.78
CA LYS A 36 21.37 -2.72 -9.76
C LYS A 36 22.76 -2.66 -9.14
N ALA A 37 22.89 -2.16 -7.91
CA ALA A 37 24.14 -2.09 -7.18
C ALA A 37 24.75 -3.49 -6.93
N ALA A 38 23.90 -4.48 -6.67
CA ALA A 38 24.31 -5.87 -6.48
C ALA A 38 24.54 -6.64 -7.80
N GLY A 39 24.17 -6.08 -8.95
CA GLY A 39 24.28 -6.75 -10.26
C GLY A 39 23.37 -7.98 -10.41
N ILE A 40 22.35 -8.12 -9.56
CA ILE A 40 21.49 -9.31 -9.51
C ILE A 40 20.39 -9.21 -10.58
N ALA A 41 20.09 -10.33 -11.24
CA ALA A 41 18.98 -10.42 -12.18
C ALA A 41 17.63 -10.23 -11.46
N VAL A 42 16.65 -9.59 -12.12
CA VAL A 42 15.33 -9.29 -11.52
C VAL A 42 14.68 -10.54 -10.91
N GLY A 43 14.63 -11.65 -11.65
CA GLY A 43 14.01 -12.88 -11.16
C GLY A 43 14.69 -13.47 -9.92
N GLU A 44 16.01 -13.34 -9.81
CA GLU A 44 16.78 -13.81 -8.66
C GLU A 44 16.62 -12.87 -7.45
N PHE A 45 16.62 -11.56 -7.69
CA PHE A 45 16.47 -10.55 -6.63
C PHE A 45 15.12 -10.65 -5.91
N TYR A 46 14.03 -10.89 -6.66
CA TYR A 46 12.70 -11.05 -6.08
C TYR A 46 12.39 -12.49 -5.63
N HIS A 47 13.32 -13.44 -5.81
CA HIS A 47 13.20 -14.79 -5.23
C HIS A 47 13.63 -14.77 -3.75
N VAL A 48 12.87 -14.02 -2.95
CA VAL A 48 13.17 -13.72 -1.55
C VAL A 48 13.13 -14.98 -0.69
N ARG A 49 14.26 -15.27 -0.02
CA ARG A 49 14.31 -16.17 1.14
C ARG A 49 14.24 -15.30 2.39
N ALA A 50 13.77 -15.86 3.51
CA ALA A 50 13.60 -15.09 4.75
C ALA A 50 14.90 -14.39 5.25
N GLU A 51 16.06 -14.89 4.83
CA GLU A 51 17.39 -14.39 5.23
C GLU A 51 17.95 -13.29 4.31
N THR A 52 17.27 -12.92 3.22
CA THR A 52 17.78 -11.88 2.32
C THR A 52 17.57 -10.49 2.91
N GLU A 53 18.58 -9.63 2.83
CA GLU A 53 18.58 -8.27 3.41
C GLU A 53 17.37 -7.40 2.99
N HIS A 54 16.84 -7.61 1.79
CA HIS A 54 15.68 -6.88 1.26
C HIS A 54 14.36 -7.66 1.36
N ALA A 55 14.30 -8.74 2.14
CA ALA A 55 13.08 -9.54 2.32
C ALA A 55 11.94 -8.72 2.93
N ASP A 56 12.26 -7.91 3.94
CA ASP A 56 11.29 -7.04 4.63
C ASP A 56 10.77 -5.96 3.70
N ASP A 57 11.65 -5.36 2.91
CA ASP A 57 11.28 -4.37 1.89
C ASP A 57 10.32 -4.97 0.86
N VAL A 58 10.63 -6.16 0.33
CA VAL A 58 9.74 -6.86 -0.61
C VAL A 58 8.40 -7.21 0.04
N SER A 59 8.40 -7.72 1.27
CA SER A 59 7.18 -8.02 2.02
C SER A 59 6.34 -6.77 2.24
N ARG A 60 6.98 -5.64 2.56
CA ARG A 60 6.31 -4.36 2.71
C ARG A 60 5.70 -3.86 1.40
N THR A 61 6.33 -4.09 0.24
CA THR A 61 5.68 -3.76 -1.04
C THR A 61 4.38 -4.51 -1.26
N VAL A 62 4.27 -5.76 -0.80
CA VAL A 62 3.04 -6.56 -0.89
C VAL A 62 1.98 -6.01 0.05
N THR A 63 2.35 -5.70 1.30
CA THR A 63 1.43 -5.10 2.28
C THR A 63 0.89 -3.75 1.80
N LEU A 64 1.75 -2.87 1.28
CA LEU A 64 1.32 -1.57 0.75
C LEU A 64 0.37 -1.71 -0.45
N ARG A 65 0.60 -2.69 -1.34
CA ARG A 65 -0.33 -2.97 -2.45
C ARG A 65 -1.72 -3.40 -1.95
N ARG A 66 -1.76 -4.33 -0.98
CA ARG A 66 -3.03 -4.78 -0.37
C ARG A 66 -3.77 -3.64 0.31
N GLU A 67 -3.03 -2.77 1.00
CA GLU A 67 -3.60 -1.59 1.62
C GLU A 67 -4.20 -0.63 0.57
N MET A 68 -3.51 -0.39 -0.54
CA MET A 68 -4.07 0.42 -1.65
C MET A 68 -5.35 -0.18 -2.22
N GLU A 69 -5.40 -1.49 -2.43
CA GLU A 69 -6.58 -2.21 -2.91
C GLU A 69 -7.76 -2.06 -1.93
N PHE A 70 -7.49 -2.22 -0.64
CA PHE A 70 -8.50 -2.02 0.40
C PHE A 70 -9.02 -0.58 0.43
N LEU A 71 -8.14 0.42 0.40
CA LEU A 71 -8.53 1.84 0.38
C LEU A 71 -9.37 2.18 -0.86
N MET A 72 -9.02 1.63 -2.03
CA MET A 72 -9.80 1.83 -3.25
C MET A 72 -11.19 1.20 -3.12
N SER A 73 -11.29 0.00 -2.53
CA SER A 73 -12.58 -0.66 -2.30
C SER A 73 -13.51 0.17 -1.41
N LEU A 74 -12.97 0.88 -0.40
CA LEU A 74 -13.73 1.81 0.44
C LEU A 74 -14.23 3.02 -0.34
N ALA A 75 -13.38 3.60 -1.20
CA ALA A 75 -13.75 4.73 -2.05
C ALA A 75 -14.84 4.34 -3.07
N GLU A 76 -14.74 3.15 -3.67
CA GLU A 76 -15.77 2.60 -4.54
C GLU A 76 -17.09 2.36 -3.79
N GLY A 77 -17.03 1.84 -2.56
CA GLY A 77 -18.21 1.70 -1.69
C GLY A 77 -18.91 3.03 -1.45
N TRP A 78 -18.16 4.07 -1.08
CA TRP A 78 -18.71 5.41 -0.90
C TRP A 78 -19.43 5.92 -2.17
N SER A 79 -18.89 5.63 -3.37
CA SER A 79 -19.53 6.04 -4.64
C SER A 79 -20.90 5.38 -4.87
N ARG A 80 -21.14 4.21 -4.26
CA ARG A 80 -22.42 3.50 -4.29
C ARG A 80 -23.36 3.91 -3.15
N GLY A 81 -22.91 4.80 -2.26
CA GLY A 81 -23.65 5.23 -1.07
C GLY A 81 -23.33 4.42 0.19
N ASP A 82 -22.32 3.54 0.17
CA ASP A 82 -21.90 2.82 1.36
C ASP A 82 -21.27 3.78 2.39
N ILE A 83 -21.43 3.43 3.66
CA ILE A 83 -20.75 4.14 4.75
C ILE A 83 -19.32 3.61 4.85
N ILE A 84 -18.34 4.52 4.76
CA ILE A 84 -16.95 4.16 5.02
C ILE A 84 -16.81 3.84 6.51
N LEU A 85 -16.53 2.58 6.78
CA LEU A 85 -16.11 2.11 8.10
C LEU A 85 -14.59 1.97 8.06
N LEU A 86 -13.90 3.01 8.54
CA LEU A 86 -12.50 2.88 8.90
C LEU A 86 -12.48 1.97 10.13
N GLY A 87 -12.32 0.67 9.90
CA GLY A 87 -12.13 -0.27 10.99
C GLY A 87 -11.01 0.24 11.88
N LEU A 88 -11.28 0.32 13.19
CA LEU A 88 -10.25 0.11 14.19
C LEU A 88 -9.65 -1.26 13.87
N SER A 89 -8.66 -1.32 12.98
CA SER A 89 -7.90 -2.55 12.76
C SER A 89 -6.95 -2.67 13.95
N THR A 90 -7.52 -3.04 15.10
CA THR A 90 -6.83 -3.79 16.13
C THR A 90 -6.70 -5.20 15.58
N ASP A 91 -5.57 -5.47 14.94
CA ASP A 91 -4.75 -6.69 15.07
C ASP A 91 -3.64 -6.70 14.00
#